data_AF-A0A946ILC8-F1
#
_entry.id   AF-A0A946ILC8-F1
#
_cell.length_a   1.000
_cell.length_b   1.000
_cell.length_c   1.000
_cell.angle_alpha   90.00
_cell.angle_beta   90.00
_cell.angle_gamma   90.00
#
_symmetry.space_group_name_H-M   'P 1'
#
loop_
_entity.id
_entity.type
_entity.pdbx_description
1 polymer ?
#
loop_
_entity_poly.entity_id
_entity_poly.type
_entity_poly.pdbx_seq_one_letter_code
_entity_poly.pdbx_strand_id
1 'polypeptide(L)'
;MSDAKIIKGKRPHFYETDGVDQLMHMVMVLAQENSAMRDRLDTLEKVCAASGVIAEDACETYQPDQATLETRETRRQASLSMLFSVMSQQAAELKSGDSKQRFKEVIAEIAAGSIDQD
;
A
#
# COMPACT_ATOMS: atom_id res chain seq x y z
N MET A 1 -13.64 -18.62 -12.60
CA MET A 1 -13.56 -17.86 -11.33
C MET A 1 -14.47 -18.59 -10.37
N SER A 2 -13.90 -19.33 -9.40
CA SER A 2 -14.69 -20.12 -8.46
C SER A 2 -15.45 -19.19 -7.52
N ASP A 3 -16.76 -19.38 -7.41
CA ASP A 3 -17.60 -18.70 -6.43
C ASP A 3 -17.00 -18.87 -5.02
N ALA A 4 -16.57 -17.76 -4.42
CA ALA A 4 -16.09 -17.76 -3.06
C ALA A 4 -17.25 -18.15 -2.14
N LYS A 5 -17.19 -19.38 -1.59
CA LYS A 5 -18.21 -19.93 -0.70
C LYS A 5 -18.34 -19.03 0.53
N ILE A 6 -19.42 -18.25 0.59
CA ILE A 6 -19.72 -17.37 1.73
C ILE A 6 -20.12 -18.27 2.92
N ILE A 7 -19.23 -18.38 3.91
CA ILE A 7 -19.48 -19.12 5.14
C ILE A 7 -20.49 -18.31 5.97
N LYS A 8 -21.68 -18.87 6.20
CA LYS A 8 -22.73 -18.28 7.04
C LYS A 8 -22.36 -18.46 8.52
N GLY A 9 -21.60 -17.51 9.07
CA GLY A 9 -21.28 -17.41 10.49
C GLY A 9 -20.85 -15.99 10.83
N LYS A 10 -21.13 -15.50 12.05
CA LYS A 10 -20.61 -14.22 12.53
C LYS A 10 -19.08 -14.32 12.53
N ARG A 11 -18.39 -13.48 11.75
CA ARG A 11 -16.93 -13.50 11.68
C ARG A 11 -16.37 -13.29 13.10
N PRO A 12 -15.41 -14.11 13.56
CA PRO A 12 -14.77 -13.87 14.84
C PRO A 12 -14.18 -12.46 14.88
N HIS A 13 -14.39 -11.76 16.00
CA HIS A 13 -13.82 -10.46 16.28
C HIS A 13 -12.78 -10.65 17.38
N PHE A 14 -11.52 -10.34 17.10
CA PHE A 14 -10.41 -10.63 18.02
C PHE A 14 -9.87 -9.40 18.72
N TYR A 15 -9.95 -8.22 18.09
CA TYR A 15 -9.44 -6.97 18.65
C TYR A 15 -10.57 -6.02 19.04
N GLU A 16 -10.37 -5.13 20.01
CA GLU A 16 -11.41 -4.18 20.41
C GLU A 16 -11.58 -3.02 19.43
N THR A 17 -10.51 -2.68 18.70
CA THR A 17 -10.51 -1.57 17.75
C THR A 17 -11.07 -2.01 16.40
N ASP A 18 -12.12 -1.33 15.97
CA ASP A 18 -12.73 -1.51 14.65
C ASP A 18 -11.68 -1.41 13.54
N GLY A 19 -11.71 -2.36 12.59
CA GLY A 19 -10.81 -2.37 11.44
C GLY A 19 -9.51 -3.17 11.64
N VAL A 20 -9.10 -3.50 12.88
CA VAL A 20 -7.83 -4.21 13.12
C VAL A 20 -7.88 -5.66 12.64
N ASP A 21 -9.00 -6.35 12.83
CA ASP A 21 -9.17 -7.72 12.31
C ASP A 21 -9.09 -7.77 10.77
N GLN A 22 -9.67 -6.77 10.10
CA GLN A 22 -9.62 -6.65 8.65
C GLN A 22 -8.20 -6.33 8.18
N LEU A 23 -7.51 -5.40 8.85
CA LEU A 23 -6.12 -5.09 8.55
C LEU A 23 -5.22 -6.32 8.72
N MET A 24 -5.35 -7.06 9.83
CA MET A 24 -4.58 -8.28 10.05
C MET A 24 -4.87 -9.34 8.99
N HIS A 25 -6.13 -9.51 8.60
CA HIS A 25 -6.47 -10.41 7.50
C HIS A 25 -5.79 -9.99 6.19
N MET A 26 -5.83 -8.71 5.84
CA MET A 26 -5.16 -8.17 4.65
C MET A 26 -3.63 -8.39 4.70
N VAL A 27 -3.00 -8.18 5.86
CA VAL A 27 -1.57 -8.44 6.07
C VAL A 27 -1.24 -9.92 5.91
N MET A 28 -2.05 -10.82 6.47
CA MET A 28 -1.85 -12.27 6.34
C MET A 28 -1.97 -12.74 4.88
N VAL A 29 -2.99 -12.26 4.15
CA VAL A 29 -3.14 -12.55 2.72
C VAL A 29 -1.92 -12.03 1.95
N LEU A 30 -1.50 -10.78 2.20
CA LEU A 30 -0.32 -10.21 1.56
C LEU A 30 0.97 -11.00 1.86
N ALA A 31 1.15 -11.46 3.10
CA ALA A 31 2.29 -12.29 3.49
C ALA A 31 2.28 -13.63 2.74
N GLN A 32 1.12 -14.23 2.55
CA GLN A 32 0.97 -15.47 1.78
C GLN A 32 1.29 -15.27 0.30
N GLU A 33 0.76 -14.20 -0.32
CA GLU A 33 1.10 -13.85 -1.70
C GLU A 33 2.60 -13.55 -1.86
N ASN A 34 3.22 -12.85 -0.90
CA ASN A 34 4.66 -12.61 -0.89
C ASN A 34 5.48 -13.90 -0.78
N SER A 35 5.02 -14.89 -0.01
CA SER A 35 5.66 -16.20 0.04
C SER A 35 5.57 -16.92 -1.32
N ALA A 36 4.38 -16.94 -1.92
CA ALA A 36 4.17 -17.58 -3.23
C ALA A 36 5.01 -16.91 -4.33
N MET A 37 5.16 -15.58 -4.30
CA MET A 37 6.04 -14.86 -5.22
C MET A 37 7.52 -15.24 -5.04
N ARG A 38 7.99 -15.41 -3.80
CA ARG A 38 9.37 -15.86 -3.52
C ARG A 38 9.64 -17.25 -4.08
N ASP A 39 8.72 -18.19 -3.85
CA ASP A 39 8.82 -19.54 -4.38
C ASP A 39 8.82 -19.54 -5.92
N ARG A 40 8.03 -18.64 -6.53
CA ARG A 40 7.99 -18.49 -7.98
C ARG A 40 9.30 -17.93 -8.54
N LEU A 41 9.95 -17.00 -7.86
CA LEU A 41 11.26 -16.45 -8.25
C LEU A 41 12.35 -17.53 -8.15
N ASP A 42 12.41 -18.27 -7.05
CA ASP A 42 13.33 -19.41 -6.88
C ASP A 42 13.14 -20.46 -8.00
N THR A 43 11.88 -20.77 -8.32
CA THR A 43 11.56 -21.70 -9.42
C THR A 43 12.06 -21.16 -10.76
N LEU A 44 11.91 -19.85 -11.03
CA LEU A 44 12.39 -19.24 -12.27
C LEU A 44 13.91 -19.31 -12.37
N GLU A 45 14.63 -19.01 -11.29
CA GLU A 45 16.10 -19.10 -11.24
C GLU A 45 16.57 -20.52 -11.55
N LYS A 46 15.98 -21.53 -10.91
CA LYS A 46 16.30 -22.95 -11.14
C LYS A 46 15.98 -23.41 -12.57
N VAL A 47 14.85 -22.99 -13.13
CA VAL A 47 14.48 -23.33 -14.52
C VAL A 47 15.45 -22.68 -15.51
N CYS A 48 15.80 -21.41 -15.31
CA CYS A 48 16.77 -20.71 -16.15
C CYS A 48 18.16 -21.36 -16.10
N ALA A 49 18.64 -21.72 -14.91
CA ALA A 49 19.90 -22.44 -14.73
C ALA A 49 19.87 -23.82 -15.41
N ALA A 50 18.80 -24.61 -15.20
CA ALA A 50 18.64 -25.92 -15.82
C ALA A 50 18.56 -25.86 -17.35
N SER A 51 18.08 -24.75 -17.91
CA SER A 51 18.06 -24.51 -19.36
C SER A 51 19.41 -24.06 -19.94
N GLY A 52 20.41 -23.79 -19.09
CA GLY A 52 21.74 -23.34 -19.50
C GLY A 52 21.81 -21.88 -19.96
N VAL A 53 20.75 -21.09 -19.72
CA VAL A 53 20.67 -19.67 -20.14
C VAL A 53 21.50 -18.78 -19.21
N ILE A 54 21.56 -19.11 -17.92
CA ILE A 54 22.35 -18.41 -16.89
C ILE A 54 23.08 -19.43 -16.01
N ALA A 55 24.16 -19.01 -15.34
CA ALA A 55 24.80 -19.82 -14.30
C ALA A 55 23.89 -19.97 -13.07
N GLU A 56 24.08 -21.03 -12.28
CA GLU A 56 23.31 -21.29 -11.07
C GLU A 56 23.48 -20.18 -10.01
N ASP A 57 24.65 -19.54 -9.96
CA ASP A 57 25.00 -18.44 -9.07
C ASP A 57 24.87 -17.04 -9.71
N ALA A 58 24.21 -16.95 -10.86
CA ALA A 58 24.16 -15.71 -11.63
C ALA A 58 23.44 -14.58 -10.89
N CYS A 59 22.40 -14.88 -10.10
CA CYS A 59 21.70 -13.88 -9.30
C CYS A 59 22.57 -13.37 -8.13
N GLU A 60 23.31 -14.27 -7.48
CA GLU A 60 24.16 -14.02 -6.32
C GLU A 60 25.39 -13.19 -6.68
N THR A 61 25.92 -13.42 -7.87
CA THR A 61 27.10 -12.72 -8.39
C THR A 61 26.76 -11.46 -9.18
N TYR A 62 25.48 -11.24 -9.49
CA TYR A 62 25.03 -10.09 -10.26
C TYR A 62 25.31 -8.76 -9.54
N GLN A 63 26.09 -7.91 -10.21
CA GLN A 63 26.35 -6.55 -9.76
C GLN A 63 25.56 -5.58 -10.65
N PRO A 64 24.51 -4.93 -10.13
CA PRO A 64 23.77 -3.95 -10.90
C PRO A 64 24.66 -2.74 -11.19
N ASP A 65 24.56 -2.23 -12.41
CA ASP A 65 25.17 -0.95 -12.78
C ASP A 65 24.40 0.24 -12.18
N GLN A 66 24.99 1.42 -12.31
CA GLN A 66 24.40 2.65 -11.79
C GLN A 66 23.00 2.93 -12.37
N ALA A 67 22.80 2.69 -13.67
CA ALA A 67 21.52 2.90 -14.34
C ALA A 67 20.42 1.96 -13.80
N THR A 68 20.76 0.70 -13.50
CA THR A 68 19.85 -0.28 -12.88
C THR A 68 19.47 0.16 -11.47
N LEU A 69 20.44 0.64 -10.68
CA LEU A 69 20.20 1.14 -9.33
C LEU A 69 19.26 2.35 -9.33
N GLU A 70 19.48 3.32 -10.21
CA GLU A 70 18.62 4.52 -10.34
C GLU A 70 17.20 4.17 -10.77
N THR A 71 17.05 3.21 -11.68
CA THR A 71 15.73 2.69 -12.08
C THR A 71 15.00 2.06 -10.90
N ARG A 72 15.71 1.26 -10.09
CA ARG A 72 15.15 0.63 -8.88
C ARG A 72 14.79 1.67 -7.81
N GLU A 73 15.61 2.69 -7.64
CA GLU A 73 15.35 3.81 -6.73
C GLU A 73 14.08 4.55 -7.11
N THR A 74 13.99 4.96 -8.38
CA THR A 74 12.82 5.68 -8.92
C THR A 74 11.53 4.88 -8.68
N ARG A 75 11.56 3.57 -8.95
CA ARG A 75 10.41 2.69 -8.70
C ARG A 75 10.05 2.64 -7.22
N ARG A 76 11.05 2.54 -6.33
CA ARG A 76 10.82 2.49 -4.88
C ARG A 76 10.21 3.78 -4.37
N GLN A 77 10.72 4.93 -4.82
CA GLN A 77 10.17 6.24 -4.46
C GLN A 77 8.72 6.40 -4.93
N ALA A 78 8.40 5.97 -6.16
CA ALA A 78 7.03 5.98 -6.67
C ALA A 78 6.10 5.08 -5.84
N SER A 79 6.54 3.87 -5.48
CA SER A 79 5.77 2.96 -4.62
C SER A 79 5.53 3.54 -3.23
N LEU A 80 6.55 4.10 -2.58
CA LEU A 80 6.42 4.73 -1.26
C LEU A 80 5.49 5.94 -1.30
N SER A 81 5.60 6.78 -2.33
CA SER A 81 4.71 7.92 -2.53
C SER A 81 3.24 7.49 -2.66
N MET A 82 2.97 6.42 -3.42
CA MET A 82 1.63 5.85 -3.54
C MET A 82 1.12 5.32 -2.19
N LEU A 83 1.93 4.53 -1.48
CA LEU A 83 1.58 3.94 -0.19
C LEU A 83 1.25 5.00 0.88
N PHE A 84 2.02 6.09 0.92
CA PHE A 84 1.85 7.16 1.92
C PHE A 84 1.02 8.34 1.43
N SER A 85 0.37 8.22 0.27
CA SER A 85 -0.41 9.32 -0.32
C SER A 85 -1.49 9.86 0.61
N VAL A 86 -2.28 8.98 1.25
CA VAL A 86 -3.35 9.38 2.19
C VAL A 86 -2.79 10.09 3.42
N MET A 87 -1.71 9.57 4.01
CA MET A 87 -1.06 10.21 5.16
C MET A 87 -0.47 11.58 4.80
N SER A 88 0.09 11.69 3.59
CA SER A 88 0.66 12.93 3.07
C SER A 88 -0.44 13.99 2.84
N GLN A 89 -1.60 13.58 2.32
CA GLN A 89 -2.77 14.43 2.17
C GLN A 89 -3.29 14.91 3.53
N GLN A 90 -3.47 13.99 4.48
CA GLN A 90 -3.88 14.33 5.86
C GLN A 90 -2.91 15.30 6.52
N ALA A 91 -1.60 15.10 6.37
CA ALA A 91 -0.59 16.02 6.90
C ALA A 91 -0.63 17.39 6.22
N ALA A 92 -0.91 17.45 4.91
CA ALA A 92 -1.06 18.70 4.17
C ALA A 92 -2.35 19.44 4.57
N GLU A 93 -3.46 18.73 4.78
CA GLU A 93 -4.72 19.25 5.31
C GLU A 93 -4.57 19.76 6.74
N LEU A 94 -3.80 19.08 7.59
CA LEU A 94 -3.52 19.56 8.94
C LEU A 94 -2.69 20.85 8.92
N LYS A 95 -1.71 20.94 8.02
CA LYS A 95 -0.92 22.16 7.79
C LYS A 95 -1.75 23.30 7.20
N SER A 96 -2.70 23.00 6.33
CA SER A 96 -3.58 24.01 5.71
C SER A 96 -4.74 24.41 6.63
N GLY A 97 -5.21 23.50 7.48
CA GLY A 97 -6.24 23.68 8.50
C GLY A 97 -5.83 24.58 9.67
N ASP A 98 -4.54 24.87 9.81
CA ASP A 98 -4.02 25.94 10.68
C ASP A 98 -4.20 27.36 10.07
N SER A 99 -4.80 27.44 8.87
CA SER A 99 -5.21 28.72 8.31
C SER A 99 -6.39 29.24 9.11
N LYS A 100 -6.10 30.12 10.08
CA LYS A 100 -7.00 31.11 10.71
C LYS A 100 -8.05 31.72 9.75
N GLN A 101 -7.81 31.63 8.45
CA GLN A 101 -8.68 31.95 7.34
C GLN A 101 -9.94 31.06 7.23
N ARG A 102 -9.82 29.72 7.28
CA ARG A 102 -10.96 28.78 7.20
C ARG A 102 -11.92 29.01 8.37
N PHE A 103 -11.37 29.32 9.54
CA PHE A 103 -12.12 29.70 10.74
C PHE A 103 -12.85 31.04 10.59
N LYS A 104 -12.22 32.04 9.96
CA LYS A 104 -12.84 33.35 9.71
C LYS A 104 -13.94 33.31 8.65
N GLU A 105 -13.79 32.48 7.63
CA GLU A 105 -14.76 32.31 6.55
C GLU A 105 -16.04 31.63 7.04
N VAL A 106 -15.92 30.57 7.85
CA VAL A 106 -17.07 29.91 8.48
C VAL A 106 -17.81 30.86 9.43
N ILE A 107 -17.09 31.72 10.17
CA ILE A 107 -17.71 32.75 11.02
C ILE A 107 -18.45 33.80 10.18
N ALA A 108 -17.91 34.18 9.03
CA ALA A 108 -18.56 35.13 8.13
C ALA A 108 -19.83 34.56 7.48
N GLU A 109 -19.83 33.28 7.09
CA GLU A 109 -21.02 32.59 6.55
C GLU A 109 -22.14 32.47 7.60
N ILE A 110 -21.81 32.14 8.84
CA ILE A 110 -22.79 32.10 9.94
C ILE A 110 -23.36 33.49 10.23
N ALA A 111 -22.52 34.53 10.19
CA ALA A 111 -22.95 35.92 10.40
C ALA A 111 -23.81 36.48 9.24
N ALA A 112 -23.64 35.96 8.02
CA ALA A 112 -24.42 36.34 6.84
C ALA A 112 -25.79 35.64 6.74
N GLY A 113 -26.09 34.69 7.63
CA GLY A 113 -27.40 34.02 7.71
C GLY A 113 -27.70 33.06 6.57
N SER A 114 -26.70 32.63 5.79
CA SER A 114 -26.86 31.74 4.64
C SER A 114 -26.75 30.25 4.99
N ILE A 115 -27.36 29.83 6.11
CA ILE A 115 -27.67 28.41 6.32
C ILE A 115 -29.20 28.34 6.40
N ASP A 116 -29.83 28.18 5.24
CA ASP A 116 -31.20 27.68 5.18
C ASP A 116 -31.22 26.38 4.36
N GLN A 117 -31.58 25.34 5.11
CA GLN A 117 -32.22 24.05 4.78
C GLN A 117 -31.99 23.44 3.38
N ASP A 118 -31.21 22.35 3.36
CA ASP A 118 -31.69 20.99 3.05
C ASP A 118 -30.72 19.92 3.57
#